data_AF-A0A6V7YDB0-F1
#
_entry.id   AF-A0A6V7YDB0-F1
#
_cell.length_a   1.000
_cell.length_b   1.000
_cell.length_c   1.000
_cell.angle_alpha   90.00
_cell.angle_beta   90.00
_cell.angle_gamma   90.00
#
_symmetry.space_group_name_H-M   'P 1'
#
loop_
_entity.id
_entity.type
_entity.pdbx_description
1 polymer ?
#
loop_
_entity_poly.entity_id
_entity_poly.type
_entity_poly.pdbx_seq_one_letter_code
_entity_poly.pdbx_strand_id
1 'polypeptide(L)'
;MKECFEMFGINIEREKMAANKGKRTQAKLCLNNLWGRFSLRNFGLSQCKITDDPSEYVKMCDDPAITVNHCHELTEDGTVLIDYIKKKDWVEEHDSSNVIISLWTTSAARIHLLHAMQKVVRTPGCQLLYTDTDSLIFSHPTHLN
;
A
#
# COMPACT_ATOMS: atom_id res chain seq x y z
N MET A 1 -23.58 8.73 13.06
CA MET A 1 -23.52 8.19 14.45
C MET A 1 -24.54 7.07 14.63
N LYS A 2 -25.83 7.33 14.37
CA LYS A 2 -26.84 6.26 14.31
C LYS A 2 -26.50 5.18 13.29
N GLU A 3 -26.12 5.62 12.08
CA GLU A 3 -25.70 4.74 10.98
C GLU A 3 -24.50 3.84 11.33
N CYS A 4 -23.48 4.35 12.04
CA CYS A 4 -22.35 3.52 12.46
C CYS A 4 -22.73 2.43 13.46
N PHE A 5 -23.67 2.74 14.36
CA PHE A 5 -24.19 1.78 15.31
C PHE A 5 -25.10 0.75 14.62
N GLU A 6 -25.96 1.20 13.72
CA GLU A 6 -26.88 0.32 12.96
C GLU A 6 -26.14 -0.62 12.01
N MET A 7 -25.08 -0.15 11.34
CA MET A 7 -24.32 -0.95 10.38
C MET A 7 -23.22 -1.80 11.02
N PHE A 8 -22.54 -1.28 12.05
CA PHE A 8 -21.31 -1.89 12.57
C PHE A 8 -21.37 -2.21 14.07
N GLY A 9 -22.45 -1.85 14.77
CA GLY A 9 -22.55 -2.00 16.23
C GLY A 9 -21.62 -1.06 17.01
N ILE A 10 -21.04 -0.04 16.38
CA ILE A 10 -20.05 0.85 17.00
C ILE A 10 -20.76 2.10 17.52
N ASN A 11 -20.73 2.30 18.84
CA ASN A 11 -21.19 3.53 19.46
C ASN A 11 -20.07 4.60 19.44
N ILE A 12 -20.33 5.75 18.83
CA ILE A 12 -19.36 6.85 18.71
C ILE A 12 -19.62 7.89 19.79
N GLU A 13 -18.72 7.96 20.77
CA GLU A 13 -18.77 8.95 21.85
C GLU A 13 -18.05 10.25 21.43
N ARG A 14 -18.80 11.24 20.93
CA ARG A 14 -18.23 12.52 20.48
C ARG A 14 -17.37 13.23 21.51
N GLU A 15 -17.74 13.15 22.78
CA GLU A 15 -17.03 13.79 23.89
C GLU A 15 -15.59 13.25 24.03
N LYS A 16 -15.35 12.00 23.61
CA LYS A 16 -14.03 11.37 23.61
C LYS A 16 -13.23 11.64 22.32
N MET A 17 -13.81 12.28 21.31
CA MET A 17 -13.15 12.61 20.04
C MET A 17 -12.24 13.85 20.15
N ALA A 18 -11.38 13.88 21.16
CA ALA A 18 -10.39 14.94 21.33
C ALA A 18 -9.32 14.89 20.21
N ALA A 19 -8.84 16.06 19.79
CA ALA A 19 -7.81 16.15 18.76
C ALA A 19 -6.47 15.62 19.29
N ASN A 20 -6.11 14.41 18.87
CA ASN A 20 -4.81 13.80 19.17
C ASN A 20 -4.07 13.46 17.88
N LYS A 21 -2.99 14.18 17.59
CA LYS A 21 -2.21 14.00 16.35
C LYS A 21 -1.64 12.59 16.23
N GLY A 22 -1.05 12.05 17.30
CA GLY A 22 -0.43 10.71 17.29
C GLY A 22 -1.44 9.59 17.02
N LYS A 23 -2.56 9.58 17.75
CA LYS A 23 -3.64 8.59 17.55
C LYS A 23 -4.24 8.69 16.14
N ARG A 24 -4.43 9.91 15.62
CA ARG A 24 -4.90 10.13 14.25
C ARG A 24 -3.92 9.58 13.22
N THR A 25 -2.62 9.82 13.39
CA THR A 25 -1.59 9.29 12.49
C THR A 25 -1.58 7.76 12.50
N GLN A 26 -1.63 7.13 13.68
CA GLN A 26 -1.68 5.67 13.79
C GLN A 26 -2.94 5.10 13.13
N ALA A 27 -4.12 5.64 13.44
CA ALA A 27 -5.37 5.20 12.83
C ALA A 27 -5.36 5.36 11.30
N LYS A 28 -4.85 6.48 10.79
CA LYS A 28 -4.68 6.72 9.35
C LYS A 28 -3.72 5.71 8.73
N LEU A 29 -2.58 5.44 9.38
CA LEU A 29 -1.59 4.48 8.89
C LEU A 29 -2.17 3.06 8.89
N CYS A 30 -2.87 2.64 9.93
CA CYS A 30 -3.54 1.34 9.99
C CYS A 30 -4.53 1.15 8.83
N LEU A 31 -5.36 2.16 8.56
CA LEU A 31 -6.33 2.11 7.47
C LEU A 31 -5.65 2.06 6.10
N ASN A 32 -4.61 2.86 5.88
CA ASN A 32 -3.85 2.84 4.62
C ASN A 32 -3.11 1.51 4.43
N ASN A 33 -2.52 0.97 5.50
CA ASN A 33 -1.85 -0.31 5.48
C ASN A 33 -2.84 -1.44 5.15
N LEU A 34 -4.08 -1.39 5.65
CA LEU A 34 -5.11 -2.38 5.34
C LEU A 34 -5.35 -2.49 3.82
N TRP A 35 -5.53 -1.36 3.13
CA TRP A 35 -5.67 -1.36 1.67
C TRP A 35 -4.42 -1.84 0.95
N GLY A 36 -3.24 -1.53 1.50
CA GLY A 36 -1.96 -2.06 1.03
C GLY A 36 -1.87 -3.58 1.17
N ARG A 37 -2.37 -4.14 2.29
CA ARG A 37 -2.37 -5.60 2.56
C ARG A 37 -3.19 -6.39 1.55
N PHE A 38 -4.33 -5.86 1.11
CA PHE A 38 -5.14 -6.50 0.06
C PHE A 38 -4.42 -6.52 -1.30
N SER A 39 -3.51 -5.58 -1.55
CA SER A 39 -2.79 -5.42 -2.82
C SER A 39 -1.40 -6.06 -2.84
N LEU A 40 -1.01 -6.81 -1.80
CA LEU A 40 0.35 -7.32 -1.70
C LEU A 40 0.66 -8.26 -2.87
N ARG A 41 1.77 -7.96 -3.56
CA ARG A 41 2.32 -8.85 -4.58
C ARG A 41 2.89 -10.09 -3.89
N ASN A 42 2.31 -11.26 -4.15
CA ASN A 42 2.75 -12.49 -3.49
C ASN A 42 3.99 -13.12 -4.15
N PHE A 43 4.27 -12.84 -5.43
CA PHE A 43 5.34 -13.48 -6.20
C PHE A 43 6.44 -12.51 -6.65
N GLY A 44 7.61 -13.05 -7.02
CA GLY A 44 8.72 -12.27 -7.56
C GLY A 44 9.26 -11.23 -6.57
N LEU A 45 9.07 -11.45 -5.27
CA LEU A 45 9.69 -10.66 -4.22
C LEU A 45 11.08 -11.24 -3.97
N SER A 46 12.12 -10.42 -4.17
CA SER A 46 13.47 -10.78 -3.75
C SER A 46 13.53 -10.94 -2.24
N GLN A 47 14.16 -12.02 -1.82
CA GLN A 47 14.44 -12.33 -0.42
C GLN A 47 15.94 -12.46 -0.27
N CYS A 48 16.42 -12.16 0.93
CA CYS A 48 17.83 -12.26 1.27
C CYS A 48 17.98 -13.20 2.46
N LYS A 49 19.02 -14.02 2.44
CA LYS A 49 19.43 -14.80 3.60
C LYS A 49 20.90 -14.51 3.89
N ILE A 50 21.20 -14.18 5.15
CA ILE A 50 22.56 -14.01 5.63
C ILE A 50 22.98 -15.31 6.31
N THR A 51 24.13 -15.85 5.93
CA THR A 51 24.66 -17.09 6.49
C THR A 51 26.17 -17.14 6.38
N ASP A 52 26.83 -17.79 7.33
CA ASP A 52 28.24 -18.15 7.34
C ASP A 52 28.46 -19.65 7.07
N ASP A 53 27.37 -20.43 6.90
CA ASP A 53 27.42 -21.86 6.64
C ASP A 53 27.35 -22.17 5.12
N PRO A 54 28.44 -22.70 4.53
CA PRO A 54 28.44 -23.12 3.13
C PRO A 54 27.38 -24.18 2.80
N SER A 55 26.98 -25.00 3.79
CA SER A 55 25.96 -26.03 3.58
C SER A 55 24.58 -25.43 3.29
N GLU A 56 24.27 -24.26 3.85
CA GLU A 56 23.01 -23.57 3.58
C GLU A 56 22.99 -23.00 2.16
N TYR A 57 24.12 -22.47 1.68
CA TYR A 57 24.23 -22.01 0.30
C TYR A 57 23.95 -23.14 -0.70
N VAL A 58 24.59 -24.29 -0.53
CA VAL A 58 24.36 -25.45 -1.40
C VAL A 58 22.90 -25.91 -1.36
N LYS A 59 22.31 -26.02 -0.16
CA LYS A 59 20.89 -26.36 0.00
C LYS A 59 19.96 -25.40 -0.74
N MET A 60 20.26 -24.10 -0.73
CA MET A 60 19.48 -23.09 -1.45
C MET A 60 19.65 -23.16 -2.96
N CYS A 61 20.86 -23.50 -3.45
CA CYS A 61 21.09 -23.74 -4.87
C CYS A 61 20.35 -24.99 -5.38
N ASP A 62 20.23 -26.03 -4.54
CA ASP A 62 19.58 -27.29 -4.89
C ASP A 62 18.05 -27.26 -4.70
N ASP A 63 17.50 -26.24 -4.00
CA ASP A 63 16.06 -26.14 -3.74
C ASP A 63 15.28 -25.79 -5.03
N PRO A 64 14.41 -26.69 -5.52
CA PRO A 64 13.64 -26.44 -6.74
C PRO A 64 12.61 -25.32 -6.59
N ALA A 65 12.22 -24.92 -5.37
CA ALA A 65 11.22 -23.89 -5.12
C ALA A 65 11.77 -22.46 -5.25
N ILE A 66 13.10 -22.28 -5.24
CA ILE A 66 13.75 -20.96 -5.30
C ILE A 66 14.73 -20.87 -6.46
N THR A 67 15.07 -19.63 -6.80
CA THR A 67 16.16 -19.29 -7.73
C THR A 67 17.10 -18.36 -6.99
N VAL A 68 18.33 -18.81 -6.77
CA VAL A 68 19.42 -17.96 -6.25
C VAL A 68 19.88 -17.04 -7.38
N ASN A 69 19.89 -15.74 -7.11
CA ASN A 69 20.31 -14.71 -8.07
C ASN A 69 21.78 -14.33 -7.86
N HIS A 70 22.14 -14.00 -6.61
CA HIS A 70 23.47 -13.52 -6.26
C HIS A 70 23.88 -14.02 -4.88
N CYS A 71 25.20 -14.11 -4.69
CA CYS A 71 25.83 -14.35 -3.40
C CYS A 71 26.88 -13.27 -3.20
N HIS A 72 26.71 -12.48 -2.14
CA HIS A 72 27.58 -11.36 -1.81
C HIS A 72 28.36 -11.70 -0.55
N GLU A 73 29.69 -11.64 -0.61
CA GLU A 73 30.51 -11.70 0.59
C GLU A 73 30.30 -10.42 1.41
N LEU A 74 29.89 -10.56 2.66
CA LEU A 74 29.65 -9.44 3.58
C LEU A 74 30.88 -9.15 4.44
N THR A 75 31.64 -10.18 4.78
CA THR A 75 32.78 -10.12 5.69
C THR A 75 33.87 -11.09 5.24
N GLU A 76 35.12 -10.75 5.54
CA GLU A 76 36.30 -11.58 5.20
C GLU A 76 36.33 -12.92 5.94
N ASP A 77 35.56 -13.07 7.02
CA ASP A 77 35.44 -14.31 7.81
C ASP A 77 34.45 -15.33 7.20
N GLY A 78 33.87 -15.01 6.05
CA GLY A 78 33.06 -15.95 5.26
C GLY A 78 31.55 -15.79 5.40
N THR A 79 31.04 -14.72 6.04
CA THR A 79 29.60 -14.44 6.03
C THR A 79 29.16 -13.94 4.66
N VAL A 80 28.11 -14.53 4.11
CA VAL A 80 27.54 -14.17 2.82
C VAL A 80 26.07 -13.75 2.92
N LEU A 81 25.64 -12.90 2.00
CA LEU A 81 24.25 -12.56 1.73
C LEU A 81 23.83 -13.19 0.41
N ILE A 82 22.84 -14.07 0.49
CA ILE A 82 22.29 -14.81 -0.64
C ILE A 82 20.98 -14.15 -1.04
N ASP A 83 20.94 -13.60 -2.25
CA ASP A 83 19.72 -13.07 -2.87
C ASP A 83 19.02 -14.17 -3.65
N TYR A 84 17.73 -14.35 -3.39
CA TYR A 84 16.92 -15.37 -4.06
C TYR A 84 15.49 -14.91 -4.28
N ILE A 85 14.80 -15.56 -5.20
CA ILE A 85 13.37 -15.37 -5.46
C ILE A 85 12.68 -16.72 -5.39
N LYS A 86 11.51 -16.78 -4.74
CA LYS A 86 10.63 -17.94 -4.79
C LYS A 86 10.00 -18.04 -6.18
N LYS A 87 10.13 -19.20 -6.83
CA LYS A 87 9.53 -19.44 -8.15
C LYS A 87 8.01 -19.38 -8.04
N LYS A 88 7.37 -18.81 -9.07
CA LYS A 88 5.93 -18.49 -9.06
C LYS A 88 5.05 -19.71 -8.74
N ASP A 89 5.41 -20.89 -9.25
CA ASP A 89 4.65 -22.13 -9.05
C ASP A 89 4.64 -22.60 -7.59
N TRP A 90 5.56 -22.09 -6.78
CA TRP A 90 5.70 -22.42 -5.36
C TRP A 90 5.27 -21.27 -4.44
N VAL A 91 4.74 -20.18 -5.01
CA VAL A 91 4.23 -19.04 -4.23
C VAL A 91 2.81 -19.34 -3.78
N GLU A 92 2.59 -19.29 -2.47
CA GLU A 92 1.26 -19.25 -1.88
C GLU A 92 0.83 -17.79 -1.73
N GLU A 93 -0.40 -17.49 -2.12
CA GLU A 93 -0.96 -16.17 -1.88
C GLU A 93 -1.20 -15.98 -0.38
N HIS A 94 -0.89 -14.79 0.13
CA HIS A 94 -1.16 -14.48 1.52
C HIS A 94 -2.68 -14.49 1.77
N ASP A 95 -3.15 -15.09 2.87
CA ASP A 95 -4.60 -15.25 3.18
C ASP A 95 -5.40 -13.93 3.16
N SER A 96 -4.73 -12.82 3.48
CA SER A 96 -5.32 -11.48 3.43
C SER A 96 -5.21 -10.78 2.07
N SER A 97 -4.66 -11.42 1.04
CA SER A 97 -4.50 -10.83 -0.29
C SER A 97 -5.85 -10.86 -1.02
N ASN A 98 -6.28 -9.72 -1.53
CA ASN A 98 -7.50 -9.61 -2.32
C ASN A 98 -7.39 -8.41 -3.27
N VAL A 99 -6.82 -8.67 -4.44
CA VAL A 99 -6.58 -7.63 -5.45
C VAL A 99 -7.87 -6.98 -5.95
N ILE A 100 -9.00 -7.68 -5.89
CA ILE A 100 -10.30 -7.18 -6.37
C ILE A 100 -10.79 -6.03 -5.50
N ILE A 101 -10.68 -6.15 -4.17
CA ILE A 101 -11.02 -5.07 -3.23
C ILE A 101 -10.19 -3.82 -3.56
N SER A 102 -8.89 -3.98 -3.77
CA SER A 102 -7.99 -2.87 -4.09
C SER A 102 -8.29 -2.24 -5.44
N LEU A 103 -8.57 -3.05 -6.46
CA LEU A 103 -8.95 -2.58 -7.78
C LEU A 103 -10.24 -1.75 -7.70
N TRP A 104 -11.24 -2.24 -6.99
CA TRP A 104 -12.50 -1.53 -6.79
C TRP A 104 -12.30 -0.22 -6.06
N THR A 105 -11.64 -0.25 -4.89
CA THR A 105 -11.42 0.94 -4.05
C THR A 105 -10.63 2.02 -4.79
N THR A 106 -9.54 1.67 -5.47
CA THR A 106 -8.73 2.65 -6.22
C THR A 106 -9.45 3.18 -7.47
N SER A 107 -10.26 2.35 -8.14
CA SER A 107 -11.06 2.80 -9.28
C SER A 107 -12.17 3.75 -8.84
N ALA A 108 -12.89 3.43 -7.77
CA ALA A 108 -13.91 4.30 -7.19
C ALA A 108 -13.29 5.64 -6.77
N ALA A 109 -12.16 5.63 -6.06
CA ALA A 109 -11.45 6.85 -5.67
C ALA A 109 -11.08 7.74 -6.88
N ARG A 110 -10.57 7.14 -7.97
CA ARG A 110 -10.27 7.86 -9.22
C ARG A 110 -11.51 8.46 -9.87
N ILE A 111 -12.64 7.74 -9.86
CA ILE A 111 -13.92 8.27 -10.37
C ILE A 111 -14.38 9.47 -9.53
N HIS A 112 -14.25 9.40 -8.20
CA HIS A 112 -14.56 10.54 -7.32
C HIS A 112 -13.67 11.76 -7.59
N LEU A 113 -12.35 11.55 -7.76
CA LEU A 113 -11.43 12.62 -8.13
C LEU A 113 -11.79 13.21 -9.49
N LEU A 114 -12.10 12.37 -10.49
CA LEU A 114 -12.55 12.80 -11.81
C LEU A 114 -13.81 13.68 -11.74
N HIS A 115 -14.80 13.29 -10.93
CA HIS A 115 -15.99 14.13 -10.72
C HIS A 115 -15.64 15.48 -10.09
N ALA A 116 -14.71 15.53 -9.15
CA ALA A 116 -14.26 16.79 -8.55
C ALA A 116 -13.52 17.66 -9.58
N MET A 117 -12.65 17.08 -10.41
CA MET A 117 -11.99 17.78 -11.52
C MET A 117 -12.99 18.34 -12.52
N GLN A 118 -13.99 17.55 -12.91
CA GLN A 118 -15.05 17.98 -13.83
C GLN A 118 -15.85 19.17 -13.27
N LYS A 119 -16.09 19.22 -11.95
CA LYS A 119 -16.74 20.38 -11.32
C LYS A 119 -15.92 21.64 -11.50
N VAL A 120 -14.61 21.58 -11.26
CA VAL A 120 -13.70 22.72 -11.46
C VAL A 120 -13.72 23.17 -12.92
N VAL A 121 -13.51 22.24 -13.86
CA VAL A 121 -13.44 22.55 -15.30
C VAL A 121 -14.75 23.12 -15.85
N ARG A 122 -15.91 22.69 -15.30
CA ARG A 122 -17.23 23.21 -15.70
C ARG A 122 -17.60 24.53 -15.04
N THR A 123 -16.86 24.96 -14.01
CA THR A 123 -17.17 26.21 -13.31
C THR A 123 -16.50 27.38 -14.04
N PRO A 124 -17.27 28.37 -14.53
CA PRO A 124 -16.71 29.50 -15.27
C PRO A 124 -15.63 30.24 -14.46
N GLY A 125 -14.53 30.57 -15.14
CA GLY A 125 -13.41 31.29 -14.54
C GLY A 125 -12.53 30.46 -13.59
N CYS A 126 -12.84 29.18 -13.37
CA CYS A 126 -11.97 28.28 -12.62
C CYS A 126 -11.02 27.50 -13.56
N GLN A 127 -9.80 27.23 -13.09
CA GLN A 127 -8.83 26.42 -13.83
C GLN A 127 -8.21 25.37 -12.92
N LEU A 128 -8.24 24.11 -13.35
CA LEU A 128 -7.55 23.02 -12.66
C LEU A 128 -6.03 23.13 -12.87
N LEU A 129 -5.26 23.09 -11.79
CA LEU A 129 -3.80 23.28 -11.80
C LEU A 129 -3.05 21.97 -11.51
N TYR A 130 -3.55 21.15 -10.58
CA TYR A 130 -2.90 19.91 -10.18
C TYR A 130 -3.89 18.93 -9.56
N THR A 131 -3.56 17.64 -9.59
CA THR A 131 -4.31 16.57 -8.93
C THR A 131 -3.36 15.51 -8.38
N ASP A 132 -3.62 15.03 -7.17
CA ASP A 132 -2.92 13.88 -6.59
C ASP A 132 -3.88 13.08 -5.72
N THR A 133 -4.11 11.82 -6.10
CA THR A 133 -4.81 10.77 -5.36
C THR A 133 -6.23 11.11 -4.88
N ASP A 134 -6.35 11.98 -3.88
CA ASP A 134 -7.60 12.42 -3.25
C ASP A 134 -7.72 13.95 -3.17
N SER A 135 -6.82 14.68 -3.83
CA SER A 135 -6.72 16.13 -3.80
C SER A 135 -6.62 16.76 -5.19
N LEU A 136 -7.05 18.02 -5.29
CA LEU A 136 -6.84 18.86 -6.47
C LEU A 136 -6.52 20.29 -6.05
N ILE A 137 -5.79 21.01 -6.90
CA ILE A 137 -5.45 22.43 -6.76
C ILE A 137 -6.04 23.14 -7.97
N PHE A 138 -6.73 24.26 -7.75
CA PHE A 138 -7.36 25.04 -8.81
C PHE A 138 -7.26 26.53 -8.51
N SER A 139 -7.29 27.37 -9.56
CA SER A 139 -7.51 28.81 -9.44
C SER A 139 -8.99 29.13 -9.64
N HIS A 140 -9.46 30.21 -9.01
CA HIS A 140 -10.81 30.74 -9.16
C HIS A 140 -10.75 32.27 -9.28
N PRO A 141 -11.78 32.93 -9.85
CA PRO A 141 -11.82 34.38 -9.93
C PRO A 141 -11.94 34.98 -8.53
N THR A 142 -11.17 36.05 -8.26
CA THR A 142 -11.20 36.76 -6.97
C THR A 142 -12.35 37.76 -6.87
N HIS A 143 -12.96 38.14 -8.00
CA HIS A 143 -14.10 39.06 -8.09
C HIS A 143 -15.05 38.68 -9.24
N LEU A 144 -16.34 38.63 -8.95
CA LEU A 144 -17.41 38.67 -9.96
C LEU A 144 -17.51 40.13 -10.43
N ASN A 145 -17.09 40.40 -11.67
CA ASN A 145 -17.59 41.55 -12.42
C ASN A 145 -18.74 41.08 -13.31
#